data_AF-A0AAV9MW14-F1
#
_entry.id   AF-A0AAV9MW14-F1
#
_cell.length_a   1.000
_cell.length_b   1.000
_cell.length_c   1.000
_cell.angle_alpha   90.00
_cell.angle_beta   90.00
_cell.angle_gamma   90.00
#
_symmetry.space_group_name_H-M   'P 1'
#
loop_
_entity.id
_entity.type
_entity.pdbx_description
1 polymer ?
#
loop_
_entity_poly.entity_id
_entity_poly.type
_entity_poly.pdbx_seq_one_letter_code
_entity_poly.pdbx_strand_id
1 'polypeptide(L)'
;MDKELTEEEKKDFRKDWAPKIRPLARPVDNAEEQRRNRAAVILDNYQELMRYALANEQSIPATRVYFQKVAAGGSPAPIIKDWFKIAS
;
A
#
# COMPACT_ATOMS: atom_id res chain seq x y z
N MET A 1 -36.27 -37.41 32.24
CA MET A 1 -35.62 -38.18 31.19
C MET A 1 -34.76 -37.22 30.42
N ASP A 2 -33.49 -37.13 30.81
CA ASP A 2 -32.48 -36.31 30.13
C ASP A 2 -32.23 -36.93 28.75
N LYS A 3 -32.41 -36.13 27.70
CA LYS A 3 -32.12 -36.58 26.33
C LYS A 3 -30.62 -36.46 26.12
N GLU A 4 -29.94 -37.60 26.02
CA GLU A 4 -28.55 -37.65 25.55
C GLU A 4 -28.50 -37.16 24.10
N LEU A 5 -27.76 -36.08 23.85
CA LEU A 5 -27.48 -35.59 22.49
C LEU A 5 -26.65 -36.62 21.73
N THR A 6 -26.99 -36.83 20.45
CA THR A 6 -26.34 -37.81 19.59
C THR A 6 -24.93 -37.34 19.17
N GLU A 7 -24.05 -38.29 18.82
CA GLU A 7 -22.66 -37.99 18.42
C GLU A 7 -22.55 -37.07 17.19
N GLU A 8 -23.59 -36.97 16.37
CA GLU A 8 -23.67 -36.05 15.23
C GLU A 8 -23.85 -34.59 15.66
N GLU A 9 -24.50 -34.32 16.80
CA GLU A 9 -24.67 -32.97 17.34
C GLU A 9 -23.40 -32.46 18.05
N LYS A 10 -22.48 -33.36 18.41
CA LYS A 10 -21.17 -33.02 19.01
C LYS A 10 -20.12 -32.62 17.97
N LYS A 11 -20.47 -32.54 16.69
CA LYS A 11 -19.52 -32.18 15.63
C LYS A 11 -19.10 -30.72 15.79
N ASP A 12 -17.91 -30.54 16.34
CA ASP A 12 -17.33 -29.23 16.66
C ASP A 12 -17.04 -28.42 15.38
N PHE A 13 -17.98 -27.55 15.01
CA PHE A 13 -17.92 -26.63 13.87
C PHE A 13 -16.68 -25.72 13.87
N ARG A 14 -15.94 -25.64 14.98
CA ARG A 14 -14.72 -24.81 15.09
C ARG A 14 -13.54 -25.39 14.31
N LYS A 15 -13.57 -26.67 13.94
CA LYS A 15 -12.45 -27.33 13.25
C LYS A 15 -12.33 -26.93 11.77
N ASP A 16 -13.43 -26.49 11.17
CA ASP A 16 -13.49 -26.10 9.75
C ASP A 16 -13.19 -24.61 9.51
N TRP A 17 -13.07 -23.80 10.58
CA TRP A 17 -12.73 -22.37 10.52
C TRP A 17 -11.22 -22.12 10.66
N ALA A 18 -10.37 -22.93 10.04
CA ALA A 18 -8.98 -22.51 9.87
C ALA A 18 -8.96 -21.40 8.80
N PRO A 19 -8.68 -20.12 9.12
CA PRO A 19 -8.49 -19.12 8.09
C PRO A 19 -7.32 -19.61 7.23
N LYS A 20 -7.56 -19.78 5.92
CA LYS A 20 -6.50 -20.07 4.95
C LYS A 20 -5.53 -18.88 4.98
N ILE A 21 -4.50 -18.96 5.83
CA ILE A 21 -3.41 -17.99 5.88
C ILE A 21 -2.74 -18.07 4.52
N ARG A 22 -3.08 -17.15 3.62
CA ARG A 22 -2.38 -17.02 2.34
C ARG A 22 -0.93 -16.69 2.69
N PRO A 23 0.06 -17.38 2.12
CA PRO A 23 1.46 -17.03 2.35
C PRO A 23 1.63 -15.56 1.95
N LEU A 24 2.08 -14.74 2.90
CA LEU A 24 2.38 -13.33 2.67
C LEU A 24 3.36 -13.24 1.50
N ALA A 25 2.88 -12.75 0.36
CA ALA A 25 3.72 -12.47 -0.79
C ALA A 25 4.85 -11.53 -0.34
N ARG A 26 6.06 -11.82 -0.79
CA ARG A 26 7.30 -11.19 -0.32
C ARG A 26 7.20 -9.66 -0.41
N PRO A 27 7.64 -8.90 0.60
CA PRO A 27 7.40 -7.46 0.71
C PRO A 27 8.09 -6.59 -0.35
N VAL A 28 8.99 -7.14 -1.17
CA VAL A 28 9.85 -6.38 -2.09
C VAL A 28 9.10 -5.92 -3.35
N ASP A 29 8.27 -6.77 -3.96
CA ASP A 29 7.50 -6.41 -5.16
C ASP A 29 6.44 -5.33 -4.86
N ASN A 30 5.99 -5.25 -3.60
CA ASN A 30 4.96 -4.32 -3.18
C ASN A 30 5.48 -2.88 -3.02
N ALA A 31 6.74 -2.69 -2.63
CA ALA A 31 7.28 -1.36 -2.33
C ALA A 31 7.42 -0.48 -3.57
N GLU A 32 7.95 -1.01 -4.68
CA GLU A 32 8.08 -0.25 -5.92
C GLU A 32 6.72 0.03 -6.57
N GLU A 33 5.80 -0.93 -6.50
CA GLU A 33 4.43 -0.72 -6.94
C GLU A 33 3.71 0.35 -6.12
N GLN A 34 3.82 0.31 -4.78
CA GLN A 34 3.29 1.35 -3.90
C GLN A 34 3.91 2.72 -4.19
N ARG A 35 5.22 2.78 -4.46
CA ARG A 35 5.91 4.02 -4.82
C ARG A 35 5.33 4.62 -6.11
N ARG A 36 5.15 3.81 -7.15
CA ARG A 36 4.54 4.22 -8.43
C ARG A 36 3.09 4.68 -8.24
N ASN A 37 2.29 3.88 -7.53
CA ASN A 37 0.88 4.17 -7.28
C ASN A 37 0.71 5.47 -6.48
N ARG A 38 1.53 5.68 -5.44
CA ARG A 38 1.50 6.93 -4.67
C ARG A 38 1.91 8.13 -5.51
N ALA A 39 2.90 8.00 -6.40
CA ALA A 39 3.28 9.08 -7.31
C ALA A 39 2.14 9.45 -8.27
N ALA A 40 1.39 8.46 -8.79
CA ALA A 40 0.20 8.71 -9.61
C ALA A 40 -0.87 9.49 -8.83
N VAL A 41 -1.18 9.09 -7.60
CA VAL A 41 -2.14 9.81 -6.73
C VAL A 41 -1.73 11.26 -6.48
N ILE A 42 -0.43 11.53 -6.29
CA ILE A 42 0.07 12.89 -6.12
C ILE A 42 -0.07 13.72 -7.42
N LEU A 43 0.10 13.11 -8.59
CA LEU A 43 -0.09 13.80 -9.87
C LEU A 43 -1.56 14.15 -10.13
N ASP A 44 -2.48 13.29 -9.72
CA ASP A 44 -3.93 13.50 -9.88
C ASP A 44 -4.48 14.50 -8.86
N ASN A 45 -3.81 14.67 -7.72
CA ASN A 45 -4.17 15.64 -6.69
C ASN A 45 -3.28 16.90 -6.74
N TYR A 46 -3.79 17.95 -7.38
CA TYR A 46 -3.08 19.22 -7.52
C TYR A 46 -2.69 19.87 -6.18
N GLN A 47 -3.49 19.71 -5.13
CA GLN A 47 -3.18 20.26 -3.80
C GLN A 47 -1.99 19.55 -3.16
N GLU A 48 -1.92 18.21 -3.28
CA GLU A 48 -0.77 17.44 -2.82
C GLU A 48 0.49 17.79 -3.63
N LEU A 49 0.36 17.92 -4.96
CA LEU A 49 1.48 18.34 -5.82
C LEU A 49 2.05 19.70 -5.38
N MET A 50 1.18 20.69 -5.14
CA MET A 50 1.58 22.00 -4.62
C MET A 50 2.22 21.89 -3.23
N ARG A 51 1.66 21.06 -2.35
CA ARG A 51 2.21 20.85 -0.99
C ARG A 51 3.65 20.35 -1.07
N TYR A 52 3.94 19.38 -1.92
CA TYR A 52 5.30 18.88 -2.09
C TYR A 52 6.23 19.88 -2.78
N ALA A 53 5.72 20.67 -3.73
CA ALA A 53 6.49 21.74 -4.36
C ALA A 53 6.93 22.78 -3.31
N LEU A 54 5.98 23.29 -2.52
CA LEU A 54 6.24 24.27 -1.45
C LEU A 54 7.17 23.72 -0.37
N ALA A 55 6.92 22.50 0.11
CA ALA A 55 7.72 21.89 1.17
C ALA A 55 9.18 21.59 0.78
N ASN A 56 9.50 21.57 -0.52
CA ASN A 56 10.84 21.26 -1.03
C ASN A 56 11.46 22.43 -1.80
N GLU A 57 10.86 23.62 -1.72
CA GLU A 57 11.30 24.83 -2.45
C GLU A 57 11.48 24.56 -3.97
N GLN A 58 10.65 23.68 -4.53
CA GLN A 58 10.65 23.33 -5.94
C GLN A 58 9.52 24.06 -6.67
N SER A 59 9.72 24.30 -7.96
CA SER A 59 8.63 24.78 -8.80
C SER A 59 7.63 23.66 -9.06
N ILE A 60 6.33 24.01 -9.17
CA ILE A 60 5.27 23.04 -9.50
C ILE A 60 5.61 22.22 -10.76
N PRO A 61 6.12 22.81 -11.85
CA PRO A 61 6.56 22.04 -13.02
C PRO A 61 7.67 21.03 -12.71
N ALA A 62 8.68 21.40 -11.92
CA ALA A 62 9.77 20.49 -11.55
C ALA A 62 9.26 19.32 -10.69
N THR A 63 8.40 19.60 -9.72
CA THR A 63 7.76 18.58 -8.88
C THR A 63 6.87 17.63 -9.71
N ARG A 64 6.14 18.16 -10.69
CA ARG A 64 5.35 17.34 -11.62
C ARG A 64 6.21 16.39 -12.43
N VAL A 65 7.29 16.89 -13.02
CA VAL A 65 8.23 16.07 -13.80
C VAL A 65 8.86 14.98 -12.93
N TYR A 66 9.19 15.30 -11.68
CA TYR A 66 9.69 14.31 -10.73
C TYR A 66 8.69 13.17 -10.53
N PHE A 67 7.44 13.47 -10.14
CA PHE A 67 6.44 12.43 -9.89
C PHE A 67 6.03 11.68 -11.16
N GLN A 68 6.05 12.31 -12.34
CA GLN A 68 5.85 11.60 -13.62
C GLN A 68 6.91 10.53 -13.85
N LYS A 69 8.18 10.86 -13.61
CA LYS A 69 9.28 9.89 -13.73
C LYS A 69 9.14 8.76 -12.72
N VAL A 70 8.72 9.05 -11.49
CA VAL A 70 8.51 8.01 -10.48
C VAL A 70 7.31 7.12 -10.82
N ALA A 71 6.19 7.67 -11.27
CA ALA A 71 5.02 6.91 -11.70
C ALA A 71 5.33 5.99 -12.89
N ALA A 72 6.21 6.41 -13.80
CA ALA A 72 6.73 5.60 -14.89
C ALA A 72 7.70 4.47 -14.44
N GLY A 73 7.99 4.35 -13.14
CA GLY A 73 8.95 3.37 -12.61
C GLY A 73 10.41 3.82 -12.67
N GLY A 74 10.67 5.07 -13.01
CA GLY A 74 12.00 5.64 -12.96
C GLY A 74 12.46 5.94 -11.54
N SER A 75 13.77 6.05 -11.37
CA SER A 75 14.42 6.52 -10.12
C SER A 75 15.09 7.88 -10.34
N PRO A 76 14.30 8.97 -10.49
CA PRO A 76 14.85 10.31 -10.62
C PRO A 76 15.59 10.73 -9.35
N ALA A 77 16.54 11.67 -9.49
CA ALA A 77 17.24 12.27 -8.35
C ALA A 77 16.23 12.77 -7.29
N PRO A 78 16.46 12.52 -6.00
CA PRO A 78 15.49 12.75 -4.94
C PRO A 78 15.40 14.25 -4.57
N ILE A 79 14.79 15.04 -5.47
CA ILE A 79 14.55 16.46 -5.24
C ILE A 79 13.38 16.71 -4.27
N ILE A 80 12.49 15.71 -4.10
CA ILE A 80 11.39 15.72 -3.14
C ILE A 80 11.71 14.75 -2.01
N LYS A 81 11.71 15.24 -0.77
CA LYS A 81 11.95 14.47 0.45
C LYS A 81 10.63 14.07 1.13
N ASP A 82 10.69 13.09 2.02
CA ASP A 82 9.61 12.65 2.93
C ASP A 82 8.25 12.26 2.30
N TRP A 83 8.17 12.13 0.98
CA TRP A 83 6.92 11.83 0.28
C TRP A 83 6.60 10.33 0.23
N PHE A 84 7.60 9.45 0.39
CA PHE A 84 7.47 8.00 0.42
C PHE A 84 8.32 7.42 1.56
N LYS A 85 7.69 6.76 2.53
CA LYS A 85 8.33 6.05 3.63
C LYS A 85 7.81 4.62 3.64
N ILE A 86 8.71 3.65 3.51
CA ILE A 86 8.37 2.24 3.73
C ILE A 86 8.39 2.05 5.25
N ALA A 87 7.25 1.69 5.84
CA ALA A 87 7.23 1.28 7.24
C ALA A 87 8.20 0.10 7.40
N SER A 88 9.29 0.34 8.12
CA SER A 88 10.36 -0.64 8.35
C SER A 88 9.97 -1.60 9.47
#